data_AF-A0AB94IAD7-F1
#
_entry.id   AF-A0AB94IAD7-F1
#
_cell.length_a   1.000
_cell.length_b   1.000
_cell.length_c   1.000
_cell.angle_alpha   90.00
_cell.angle_beta   90.00
_cell.angle_gamma   90.00
#
_symmetry.space_group_name_H-M   'P 1'
#
loop_
_entity.id
_entity.type
_entity.pdbx_description
1 polymer ?
#
loop_
_entity_poly.entity_id
_entity_poly.type
_entity_poly.pdbx_seq_one_letter_code
_entity_poly.pdbx_strand_id
1 'polypeptide(L)'
;MKKLFVFIILFYLSFPLFAQICKETKSNEIKGQFINGDYFEGKYNYCRLINPKEDNISQINLNINGTTNSYIYVGGGNPTIETSNLGVISIFDKLGGMESPAKITYLTRINKNLIKLGEINLDYSQGQVINYSIDNVNNKIDALSATFLEKIKQSFINNTKLSYPDYFLLLLFDSTLVNDISSDWINKFYAKLNLMQHRDLINIYSQNIFFKNTTLCNKNKNEKNAFGCQIKNRKLSLCYNYVNSNLFYRFGTQSKIELELVKVIEDKDKKNSIISFANKDIDYVVDTKPGKEGIKIKRKEIQLYNFQCNPSTVEPMILDSFN
;
A
#
# COMPACT_ATOMS: atom_id res chain seq x y z
N MET A 1 24.90 -20.73 -57.15
CA MET A 1 25.65 -19.63 -56.46
C MET A 1 24.80 -18.37 -56.44
N LYS A 2 24.92 -17.60 -55.34
CA LYS A 2 24.36 -16.27 -55.05
C LYS A 2 22.94 -16.22 -54.44
N LYS A 3 22.94 -15.75 -53.19
CA LYS A 3 21.88 -15.14 -52.35
C LYS A 3 21.59 -15.94 -51.07
N LEU A 4 22.62 -16.08 -50.23
CA LEU A 4 22.44 -16.53 -48.86
C LEU A 4 23.44 -15.84 -47.93
N PHE A 5 23.46 -14.50 -47.88
CA PHE A 5 24.32 -13.79 -46.92
C PHE A 5 23.89 -12.33 -46.71
N VAL A 6 22.62 -12.06 -46.39
CA VAL A 6 22.25 -10.79 -45.73
C VAL A 6 20.96 -11.02 -44.94
N PHE A 7 21.01 -11.63 -43.74
CA PHE A 7 19.89 -11.53 -42.79
C PHE A 7 20.26 -11.79 -41.32
N ILE A 8 21.54 -11.76 -40.95
CA ILE A 8 21.98 -11.99 -39.55
C ILE A 8 22.69 -10.76 -38.93
N ILE A 9 22.95 -9.68 -39.69
CA ILE A 9 23.66 -8.50 -39.16
C ILE A 9 22.72 -7.31 -38.86
N LEU A 10 21.42 -7.40 -39.18
CA LEU A 10 20.48 -6.27 -39.01
C LEU A 10 19.64 -6.29 -37.73
N PHE A 11 19.68 -7.37 -36.93
CA PHE A 11 19.03 -7.40 -35.61
C PHE A 11 19.97 -7.04 -34.45
N TYR A 12 21.28 -6.93 -34.70
CA TYR A 12 22.26 -6.49 -33.69
C TYR A 12 22.44 -4.97 -33.60
N LEU A 13 21.77 -4.19 -34.47
CA LEU A 13 22.02 -2.75 -34.63
C LEU A 13 20.81 -1.84 -34.37
N SER A 14 19.68 -2.36 -33.88
CA SER A 14 18.49 -1.56 -33.56
C SER A 14 18.26 -1.30 -32.07
N PHE A 15 19.11 -1.81 -31.17
CA PHE A 15 19.33 -1.13 -29.91
C PHE A 15 20.54 -0.23 -30.11
N PRO A 16 20.44 1.11 -29.99
CA PRO A 16 21.64 1.85 -29.72
C PRO A 16 22.22 1.22 -28.46
N LEU A 17 23.42 0.67 -28.58
CA LEU A 17 24.37 0.58 -27.49
C LEU A 17 24.27 1.92 -26.78
N PHE A 18 23.50 1.98 -25.69
CA PHE A 18 23.56 3.09 -24.77
C PHE A 18 25.01 3.07 -24.31
N ALA A 19 25.84 3.91 -24.92
CA ALA A 19 27.18 4.17 -24.44
C ALA A 19 26.96 4.65 -23.01
N GLN A 20 27.21 3.75 -22.07
CA GLN A 20 26.92 3.94 -20.66
C GLN A 20 27.97 4.89 -20.10
N ILE A 21 27.87 6.16 -20.47
CA ILE A 21 28.74 7.20 -19.93
C ILE A 21 28.11 7.57 -18.59
N CYS A 22 28.48 6.86 -17.53
CA CYS A 22 28.04 7.19 -16.17
C CYS A 22 28.63 8.55 -15.81
N LYS A 23 27.78 9.59 -15.76
CA LYS A 23 28.22 10.93 -15.38
C LYS A 23 28.60 11.03 -13.89
N GLU A 24 28.02 10.15 -13.07
CA GLU A 24 28.28 10.06 -11.65
C GLU A 24 28.33 8.58 -11.24
N THR A 25 29.31 8.23 -10.42
CA THR A 25 29.39 6.93 -9.76
C THR A 25 29.52 7.17 -8.27
N LYS A 26 28.51 6.84 -7.49
CA LYS A 26 28.59 6.81 -6.02
C LYS A 26 28.47 5.37 -5.57
N SER A 27 29.45 4.92 -4.77
CA SER A 27 29.44 3.61 -4.13
C SER A 27 29.03 3.78 -2.68
N ASN A 28 28.00 3.06 -2.25
CA ASN A 28 27.59 3.00 -0.85
C ASN A 28 27.62 1.54 -0.36
N GLU A 29 28.00 1.36 0.89
CA GLU A 29 28.00 0.05 1.54
C GLU A 29 26.60 -0.29 2.04
N ILE A 30 26.22 -1.55 1.92
CA ILE A 30 24.98 -2.11 2.44
C ILE A 30 25.28 -3.39 3.20
N LYS A 31 24.62 -3.58 4.33
CA LYS A 31 24.72 -4.81 5.11
C LYS A 31 23.41 -5.08 5.83
N GLY A 32 23.14 -6.34 6.12
CA GLY A 32 21.92 -6.73 6.81
C GLY A 32 21.77 -8.24 6.88
N GLN A 33 20.55 -8.67 7.13
CA GLN A 33 20.19 -10.08 7.21
C GLN A 33 18.94 -10.31 6.36
N PHE A 34 18.94 -11.30 5.47
CA PHE A 34 17.79 -11.64 4.64
C PHE A 34 16.69 -12.38 5.42
N ILE A 35 15.52 -12.57 4.80
CA ILE A 35 14.38 -13.27 5.39
C ILE A 35 14.73 -14.69 5.88
N ASN A 36 15.66 -15.35 5.20
CA ASN A 36 16.14 -16.69 5.53
C ASN A 36 17.22 -16.72 6.64
N GLY A 37 17.58 -15.57 7.21
CA GLY A 37 18.60 -15.46 8.26
C GLY A 37 20.04 -15.28 7.73
N ASP A 38 20.26 -15.33 6.42
CA ASP A 38 21.59 -15.12 5.86
C ASP A 38 22.04 -13.67 6.04
N TYR A 39 23.20 -13.48 6.66
CA TYR A 39 23.87 -12.19 6.67
C TYR A 39 24.43 -11.86 5.28
N PHE A 40 24.40 -10.58 4.96
CA PHE A 40 25.00 -10.07 3.74
C PHE A 40 25.75 -8.78 3.98
N GLU A 41 26.81 -8.62 3.20
CA GLU A 41 27.54 -7.38 3.04
C GLU A 41 27.73 -7.14 1.54
N GLY A 42 27.62 -5.88 1.14
CA GLY A 42 27.64 -5.52 -0.25
C GLY A 42 27.86 -4.04 -0.48
N LYS A 43 27.93 -3.68 -1.74
CA LYS A 43 28.00 -2.29 -2.19
C LYS A 43 27.05 -2.09 -3.35
N TYR A 44 26.50 -0.90 -3.48
CA TYR A 44 25.77 -0.52 -4.67
C TYR A 44 26.34 0.73 -5.31
N ASN A 45 26.35 0.72 -6.64
CA ASN A 45 26.77 1.84 -7.45
C ASN A 45 25.58 2.34 -8.28
N TYR A 46 25.41 3.65 -8.33
CA TYR A 46 24.48 4.31 -9.23
C TYR A 46 25.21 4.83 -10.47
N CYS A 47 24.55 4.74 -11.61
CA CYS A 47 25.03 5.23 -12.91
C CYS A 47 23.89 5.91 -13.65
N ARG A 48 23.96 7.23 -13.87
CA ARG A 48 23.01 7.96 -14.72
C ARG A 48 23.42 7.88 -16.18
N LEU A 49 22.48 7.52 -17.05
CA LEU A 49 22.72 7.50 -18.50
C LEU A 49 22.69 8.93 -19.06
N ILE A 50 23.69 9.28 -19.86
CA ILE A 50 23.71 10.55 -20.61
C ILE A 50 22.86 10.35 -21.86
N ASN A 51 21.87 11.25 -22.05
CA ASN A 51 20.96 11.35 -23.20
C ASN A 51 19.58 10.66 -23.12
N PRO A 52 18.82 10.76 -22.02
CA PRO A 52 17.38 10.52 -22.11
C PRO A 52 16.67 11.81 -22.48
N LYS A 53 16.00 11.80 -23.64
CA LYS A 53 15.18 12.93 -24.06
C LYS A 53 13.92 13.10 -23.20
N GLU A 54 13.52 12.09 -22.42
CA GLU A 54 12.24 12.12 -21.69
C GLU A 54 12.26 11.61 -20.22
N ASP A 55 13.30 10.89 -19.72
CA ASP A 55 13.35 10.44 -18.30
C ASP A 55 14.76 10.16 -17.76
N ASN A 56 15.11 10.45 -16.49
CA ASN A 56 16.44 10.09 -15.96
C ASN A 56 16.59 8.59 -15.73
N ILE A 57 17.16 7.88 -16.71
CA ILE A 57 17.48 6.46 -16.57
C ILE A 57 18.72 6.30 -15.69
N SER A 58 18.56 5.55 -14.60
CA SER A 58 19.62 5.18 -13.67
C SER A 58 19.79 3.67 -13.64
N GLN A 59 21.02 3.19 -13.78
CA GLN A 59 21.36 1.80 -13.50
C GLN A 59 21.90 1.70 -12.08
N ILE A 60 21.40 0.71 -11.33
CA ILE A 60 21.96 0.31 -10.05
C ILE A 60 22.65 -1.03 -10.24
N ASN A 61 23.91 -1.11 -9.83
CA ASN A 61 24.63 -2.38 -9.70
C ASN A 61 24.76 -2.71 -8.21
N LEU A 62 24.08 -3.76 -7.75
CA LEU A 62 24.22 -4.29 -6.39
C LEU A 62 25.18 -5.48 -6.41
N ASN A 63 26.30 -5.36 -5.69
CA ASN A 63 27.21 -6.47 -5.44
C ASN A 63 27.02 -6.95 -4.00
N ILE A 64 26.51 -8.18 -3.83
CA ILE A 64 26.22 -8.77 -2.52
C ILE A 64 27.00 -10.08 -2.40
N ASN A 65 27.87 -10.19 -1.39
CA ASN A 65 28.72 -11.37 -1.16
C ASN A 65 29.45 -11.84 -2.44
N GLY A 66 29.89 -10.91 -3.29
CA GLY A 66 30.58 -11.19 -4.56
C GLY A 66 29.69 -11.46 -5.77
N THR A 67 28.36 -11.44 -5.62
CA THR A 67 27.40 -11.59 -6.75
C THR A 67 26.88 -10.23 -7.18
N THR A 68 27.15 -9.85 -8.43
CA THR A 68 26.66 -8.60 -9.02
C THR A 68 25.31 -8.79 -9.71
N ASN A 69 24.34 -7.97 -9.35
CA ASN A 69 23.03 -7.87 -9.99
C ASN A 69 22.82 -6.44 -10.46
N SER A 70 22.38 -6.29 -11.72
CA SER A 70 22.14 -4.99 -12.34
C SER A 70 20.66 -4.78 -12.55
N TYR A 71 20.19 -3.58 -12.21
CA TYR A 71 18.79 -3.19 -12.34
C TYR A 71 18.73 -1.83 -13.02
N ILE A 72 17.85 -1.71 -14.02
CA ILE A 72 17.63 -0.46 -14.76
C ILE A 72 16.37 0.19 -14.20
N TYR A 73 16.48 1.47 -13.86
CA TYR A 73 15.38 2.28 -13.34
C TYR A 73 15.22 3.52 -14.21
N VAL A 74 13.97 3.91 -14.42
CA VAL A 74 13.58 5.09 -15.19
C VAL A 74 12.93 6.02 -14.18
N GLY A 75 13.66 7.08 -13.82
CA GLY A 75 13.43 7.88 -12.62
C GLY A 75 13.64 9.37 -12.86
N GLY A 76 13.31 10.21 -11.87
CA GLY A 76 13.58 11.65 -11.90
C GLY A 76 14.83 12.00 -11.10
N GLY A 77 15.15 11.18 -10.09
CA GLY A 77 16.31 11.32 -9.21
C GLY A 77 17.05 10.00 -8.99
N ASN A 78 17.99 10.01 -8.04
CA ASN A 78 18.70 8.80 -7.66
C ASN A 78 17.82 7.96 -6.73
N PRO A 79 17.68 6.65 -6.97
CA PRO A 79 16.92 5.77 -6.11
C PRO A 79 17.56 5.66 -4.73
N THR A 80 16.73 5.54 -3.70
CA THR A 80 17.16 5.21 -2.34
C THR A 80 17.14 3.70 -2.17
N ILE A 81 18.22 3.14 -1.62
CA ILE A 81 18.31 1.70 -1.33
C ILE A 81 18.37 1.55 0.17
N GLU A 82 17.47 0.75 0.72
CA GLU A 82 17.38 0.50 2.16
C GLU A 82 17.44 -1.01 2.43
N THR A 83 18.12 -1.35 3.52
CA THR A 83 18.12 -2.71 4.06
C THR A 83 17.10 -2.78 5.19
N SER A 84 16.09 -3.61 5.01
CA SER A 84 14.97 -3.74 5.93
C SER A 84 15.24 -4.74 7.05
N ASN A 85 14.73 -4.46 8.26
CA ASN A 85 14.65 -5.44 9.35
C ASN A 85 13.71 -6.62 9.04
N LEU A 86 12.86 -6.49 8.01
CA LEU A 86 12.05 -7.58 7.50
C LEU A 86 12.89 -8.60 6.71
N GLY A 87 14.13 -8.27 6.34
CA GLY A 87 15.03 -9.13 5.60
C GLY A 87 14.86 -9.06 4.08
N VAL A 88 14.58 -7.85 3.61
CA VAL A 88 14.57 -7.48 2.20
C VAL A 88 15.48 -6.28 1.97
N ILE A 89 15.90 -6.12 0.73
CA ILE A 89 16.45 -4.86 0.24
C ILE A 89 15.33 -4.18 -0.54
N SER A 90 14.96 -2.97 -0.14
CA SER A 90 14.02 -2.14 -0.87
C SER A 90 14.77 -1.10 -1.68
N ILE A 91 14.37 -0.93 -2.94
CA ILE A 91 14.86 0.11 -3.82
C ILE A 91 13.66 1.02 -4.11
N PHE A 92 13.70 2.22 -3.56
CA PHE A 92 12.65 3.23 -3.68
C PHE A 92 13.07 4.32 -4.67
N ASP A 93 12.31 4.44 -5.75
CA ASP A 93 12.50 5.44 -6.79
C ASP A 93 11.28 6.35 -6.84
N LYS A 94 11.48 7.66 -6.72
CA LYS A 94 10.40 8.65 -6.83
C LYS A 94 10.79 9.70 -7.85
N LEU A 95 9.96 9.87 -8.87
CA LEU A 95 10.03 11.03 -9.76
C LEU A 95 9.77 12.24 -8.84
N GLY A 96 10.65 13.24 -8.76
CA GLY A 96 10.50 14.32 -7.76
C GLY A 96 9.17 15.07 -7.88
N GLY A 97 8.66 15.66 -6.79
CA GLY A 97 7.38 16.40 -6.77
C GLY A 97 6.29 15.72 -5.91
N MET A 98 5.20 16.44 -5.65
CA MET A 98 4.09 15.98 -4.79
C MET A 98 3.08 15.08 -5.52
N GLU A 99 2.97 15.18 -6.84
CA GLU A 99 2.06 14.37 -7.68
C GLU A 99 2.78 13.20 -8.36
N SER A 100 4.09 13.11 -8.17
CA SER A 100 4.92 12.29 -9.02
C SER A 100 4.94 10.84 -8.53
N PRO A 101 4.80 9.86 -9.45
CA PRO A 101 4.72 8.45 -9.08
C PRO A 101 6.04 7.97 -8.47
N ALA A 102 5.93 6.91 -7.67
CA ALA A 102 7.08 6.21 -7.13
C ALA A 102 6.99 4.71 -7.39
N LYS A 103 8.12 4.03 -7.32
CA LYS A 103 8.22 2.58 -7.43
C LYS A 103 9.08 2.04 -6.32
N ILE A 104 8.61 0.96 -5.68
CA ILE A 104 9.39 0.19 -4.71
C ILE A 104 9.67 -1.18 -5.33
N THR A 105 10.94 -1.54 -5.45
CA THR A 105 11.36 -2.90 -5.82
C THR A 105 11.88 -3.62 -4.60
N TYR A 106 11.39 -4.83 -4.35
CA TYR A 106 11.83 -5.64 -3.22
C TYR A 106 12.69 -6.80 -3.69
N LEU A 107 13.86 -6.94 -3.07
CA LEU A 107 14.79 -8.03 -3.32
C LEU A 107 14.98 -8.84 -2.04
N THR A 108 15.08 -10.15 -2.17
CA THR A 108 15.47 -11.03 -1.07
C THR A 108 16.33 -12.18 -1.57
N ARG A 109 16.84 -13.00 -0.66
CA ARG A 109 17.64 -14.17 -1.00
C ARG A 109 16.82 -15.45 -0.86
N ILE A 110 16.75 -16.22 -1.94
CA ILE A 110 16.18 -17.58 -1.93
C ILE A 110 17.19 -18.53 -2.55
N ASN A 111 17.47 -19.65 -1.87
CA ASN A 111 18.41 -20.67 -2.34
C ASN A 111 19.76 -20.07 -2.77
N LYS A 112 20.30 -19.17 -1.92
CA LYS A 112 21.55 -18.43 -2.13
C LYS A 112 21.55 -17.38 -3.25
N ASN A 113 20.49 -17.25 -4.03
CA ASN A 113 20.37 -16.28 -5.11
C ASN A 113 19.59 -15.04 -4.66
N LEU A 114 20.07 -13.85 -5.04
CA LEU A 114 19.28 -12.63 -4.91
C LEU A 114 18.18 -12.66 -5.97
N ILE A 115 16.94 -12.51 -5.54
CA ILE A 115 15.76 -12.53 -6.40
C ILE A 115 14.91 -11.29 -6.18
N LYS A 116 14.22 -10.86 -7.24
CA LYS A 116 13.16 -9.88 -7.14
C LYS A 116 11.89 -10.56 -6.63
N LEU A 117 11.32 -10.03 -5.55
CA LEU A 117 10.05 -10.47 -4.97
C LEU A 117 8.86 -9.85 -5.71
N GLY A 118 8.97 -8.57 -6.07
CA GLY A 118 7.92 -7.84 -6.75
C GLY A 118 8.23 -6.35 -6.78
N GLU A 119 7.40 -5.63 -7.52
CA GLU A 119 7.46 -4.18 -7.66
C GLU A 119 6.10 -3.60 -7.29
N ILE A 120 6.10 -2.52 -6.51
CA ILE A 120 4.91 -1.75 -6.19
C ILE A 120 5.07 -0.37 -6.82
N ASN A 121 4.19 -0.02 -7.75
CA ASN A 121 4.08 1.35 -8.24
C ASN A 121 3.06 2.10 -7.39
N LEU A 122 3.37 3.33 -7.05
CA LEU A 122 2.60 4.20 -6.16
C LEU A 122 2.22 5.47 -6.91
N ASP A 123 0.93 5.76 -6.95
CA ASP A 123 0.41 7.01 -7.48
C ASP A 123 0.25 8.01 -6.33
N TYR A 124 0.75 9.22 -6.53
CA TYR A 124 0.69 10.27 -5.52
C TYR A 124 -0.30 11.36 -5.94
N SER A 125 -0.97 11.94 -4.94
CA SER A 125 -1.54 13.27 -5.07
C SER A 125 -1.38 14.06 -3.78
N GLN A 126 -0.99 15.32 -3.91
CA GLN A 126 -0.68 16.23 -2.81
C GLN A 126 0.29 15.61 -1.79
N GLY A 127 1.25 14.81 -2.27
CA GLY A 127 2.26 14.15 -1.45
C GLY A 127 1.78 12.89 -0.72
N GLN A 128 0.52 12.47 -0.89
CA GLN A 128 -0.04 11.23 -0.32
C GLN A 128 -0.20 10.15 -1.38
N VAL A 129 -0.01 8.88 -1.01
CA VAL A 129 -0.35 7.77 -1.91
C VAL A 129 -1.87 7.65 -2.02
N ILE A 130 -2.38 7.76 -3.25
CA ILE A 130 -3.81 7.64 -3.55
C ILE A 130 -4.17 6.28 -4.17
N ASN A 131 -3.21 5.64 -4.82
CA ASN A 131 -3.41 4.35 -5.47
C ASN A 131 -2.08 3.59 -5.61
N TYR A 132 -2.16 2.30 -5.91
CA TYR A 132 -0.99 1.49 -6.21
C TYR A 132 -1.31 0.41 -7.24
N SER A 133 -0.27 -0.09 -7.88
CA SER A 133 -0.31 -1.32 -8.68
C SER A 133 0.88 -2.19 -8.33
N ILE A 134 0.76 -3.48 -8.62
CA ILE A 134 1.79 -4.47 -8.34
C ILE A 134 2.20 -5.13 -9.64
N ASP A 135 3.49 -5.12 -9.92
CA ASP A 135 4.09 -5.74 -11.10
C ASP A 135 5.15 -6.78 -10.70
N ASN A 136 5.44 -7.69 -11.64
CA ASN A 136 6.60 -8.59 -11.58
C ASN A 136 6.70 -9.42 -10.29
N VAL A 137 5.56 -9.86 -9.76
CA VAL A 137 5.47 -10.67 -8.53
C VAL A 137 6.10 -12.04 -8.75
N ASN A 138 7.00 -12.41 -7.83
CA ASN A 138 7.62 -13.71 -7.82
C ASN A 138 6.66 -14.78 -7.30
N ASN A 139 6.54 -15.91 -7.99
CA ASN A 139 5.67 -17.01 -7.58
C ASN A 139 6.01 -17.62 -6.21
N LYS A 140 7.19 -17.34 -5.64
CA LYS A 140 7.58 -17.78 -4.30
C LYS A 140 7.11 -16.83 -3.18
N ILE A 141 6.49 -15.70 -3.51
CA ILE A 141 6.13 -14.68 -2.53
C ILE A 141 5.09 -15.19 -1.51
N ASP A 142 4.13 -15.98 -1.97
CA ASP A 142 3.06 -16.52 -1.12
C ASP A 142 3.61 -17.40 -0.01
N ALA A 143 4.66 -18.18 -0.29
CA ALA A 143 5.33 -19.03 0.70
C ALA A 143 6.05 -18.22 1.80
N LEU A 144 6.31 -16.93 1.57
CA LEU A 144 6.98 -16.03 2.53
C LEU A 144 5.99 -15.13 3.29
N SER A 145 4.71 -15.09 2.89
CA SER A 145 3.69 -14.19 3.44
C SER A 145 3.57 -14.29 4.98
N ALA A 146 3.48 -15.51 5.50
CA ALA A 146 3.39 -15.76 6.94
C ALA A 146 4.62 -15.27 7.70
N THR A 147 5.83 -15.52 7.18
CA THR A 147 7.09 -15.08 7.81
C THR A 147 7.20 -13.56 7.83
N PHE A 148 6.83 -12.88 6.73
CA PHE A 148 6.83 -11.41 6.70
C PHE A 148 5.81 -10.81 7.66
N LEU A 149 4.60 -11.38 7.70
CA LEU A 149 3.57 -10.96 8.65
C LEU A 149 4.05 -11.13 10.09
N GLU A 150 4.66 -12.26 10.44
CA GLU A 150 5.22 -12.48 11.76
C GLU A 150 6.33 -11.48 12.10
N LYS A 151 7.26 -11.21 11.18
CA LYS A 151 8.31 -10.20 11.41
C LYS A 151 7.75 -8.80 11.62
N ILE A 152 6.70 -8.43 10.89
CA ILE A 152 6.01 -7.15 11.11
C ILE A 152 5.33 -7.17 12.48
N LYS A 153 4.60 -8.22 12.85
CA LYS A 153 4.02 -8.35 14.21
C LYS A 153 5.09 -8.20 15.29
N GLN A 154 6.25 -8.84 15.13
CA GLN A 154 7.38 -8.75 16.05
C GLN A 154 8.01 -7.35 16.08
N SER A 155 8.10 -6.63 14.97
CA SER A 155 8.61 -5.25 14.97
C SER A 155 7.73 -4.32 15.79
N PHE A 156 6.41 -4.55 15.85
CA PHE A 156 5.51 -3.84 16.75
C PHE A 156 5.78 -4.15 18.22
N ILE A 157 5.93 -5.43 18.55
CA ILE A 157 6.20 -5.88 19.93
C ILE A 157 7.54 -5.32 20.43
N ASN A 158 8.57 -5.37 19.58
CA ASN A 158 9.93 -5.00 19.92
C ASN A 158 10.24 -3.50 19.68
N ASN A 159 9.25 -2.70 19.26
CA ASN A 159 9.44 -1.30 18.85
C ASN A 159 10.54 -1.08 17.81
N THR A 160 10.78 -2.08 16.95
CA THR A 160 11.76 -1.98 15.86
C THR A 160 11.27 -0.95 14.84
N LYS A 161 12.14 0.01 14.48
CA LYS A 161 11.83 0.99 13.45
C LYS A 161 11.87 0.32 12.08
N LEU A 162 10.75 0.37 11.37
CA LEU A 162 10.64 0.03 9.95
C LEU A 162 10.68 1.32 9.12
N SER A 163 11.20 1.24 7.89
CA SER A 163 11.19 2.36 6.96
C SER A 163 9.85 2.51 6.24
N TYR A 164 9.62 3.64 5.56
CA TYR A 164 8.38 3.85 4.83
C TYR A 164 8.13 2.77 3.75
N PRO A 165 9.12 2.37 2.92
CA PRO A 165 8.98 1.23 2.00
C PRO A 165 8.62 -0.10 2.67
N ASP A 166 9.07 -0.37 3.89
CA ASP A 166 8.76 -1.63 4.58
C ASP A 166 7.26 -1.83 4.76
N TYR A 167 6.53 -0.74 5.00
CA TYR A 167 5.09 -0.78 5.17
C TYR A 167 4.33 -0.96 3.87
N PHE A 168 4.93 -0.97 2.69
CA PHE A 168 4.21 -1.39 1.47
C PHE A 168 4.41 -2.86 1.16
N LEU A 169 5.40 -3.53 1.78
CA LEU A 169 5.78 -4.90 1.44
C LEU A 169 4.59 -5.86 1.55
N LEU A 170 3.72 -5.68 2.55
CA LEU A 170 2.57 -6.56 2.73
C LEU A 170 1.56 -6.53 1.58
N LEU A 171 1.54 -5.46 0.78
CA LEU A 171 0.65 -5.38 -0.39
C LEU A 171 1.00 -6.44 -1.43
N LEU A 172 2.24 -6.94 -1.47
CA LEU A 172 2.65 -8.01 -2.38
C LEU A 172 1.99 -9.37 -2.07
N PHE A 173 1.35 -9.56 -0.91
CA PHE A 173 0.75 -10.83 -0.48
C PHE A 173 -0.79 -10.76 -0.37
N ASP A 174 -1.43 -9.87 -1.15
CA ASP A 174 -2.86 -9.54 -1.09
C ASP A 174 -3.78 -10.77 -0.94
N SER A 175 -3.52 -11.88 -1.64
CA SER A 175 -4.38 -13.08 -1.63
C SER A 175 -4.23 -14.01 -0.42
N THR A 176 -3.10 -13.97 0.29
CA THR A 176 -2.75 -14.93 1.35
C THR A 176 -2.83 -14.35 2.75
N LEU A 177 -2.93 -13.02 2.87
CA LEU A 177 -3.05 -12.36 4.16
C LEU A 177 -4.53 -12.17 4.56
N VAL A 178 -4.77 -12.55 5.81
CA VAL A 178 -5.90 -12.17 6.68
C VAL A 178 -7.12 -13.10 6.69
N ASN A 179 -7.07 -14.06 7.63
CA ASN A 179 -8.22 -14.42 8.48
C ASN A 179 -7.88 -14.33 9.99
N ASP A 180 -6.60 -14.20 10.39
CA ASP A 180 -6.14 -14.34 11.79
C ASP A 180 -5.54 -13.05 12.42
N ILE A 181 -5.97 -11.87 11.98
CA ILE A 181 -5.51 -10.60 12.58
C ILE A 181 -6.66 -9.98 13.38
N SER A 182 -6.45 -9.78 14.68
CA SER A 182 -7.46 -9.18 15.55
C SER A 182 -7.60 -7.68 15.29
N SER A 183 -8.80 -7.14 15.51
CA SER A 183 -9.06 -5.69 15.43
C SER A 183 -8.16 -4.88 16.39
N ASP A 184 -7.80 -5.43 17.54
CA ASP A 184 -6.85 -4.80 18.47
C ASP A 184 -5.46 -4.61 17.84
N TRP A 185 -4.97 -5.62 17.11
CA TRP A 185 -3.70 -5.51 16.42
C TRP A 185 -3.76 -4.49 15.28
N ILE A 186 -4.85 -4.47 14.51
CA ILE A 186 -5.07 -3.48 13.44
C ILE A 186 -5.09 -2.06 14.01
N ASN A 187 -5.74 -1.84 15.16
CA ASN A 187 -5.73 -0.55 15.86
C ASN A 187 -4.33 -0.09 16.25
N LYS A 188 -3.52 -1.00 16.81
CA LYS A 188 -2.12 -0.71 17.15
C LYS A 188 -1.29 -0.40 15.90
N PHE A 189 -1.51 -1.14 14.83
CA PHE A 189 -0.88 -0.93 13.53
C PHE A 189 -1.17 0.48 12.99
N TYR A 190 -2.45 0.87 12.93
CA TYR A 190 -2.86 2.21 12.48
C TYR A 190 -2.37 3.33 13.40
N ALA A 191 -2.39 3.13 14.72
CA ALA A 191 -1.84 4.11 15.66
C ALA A 191 -0.35 4.38 15.39
N LYS A 192 0.44 3.34 15.09
CA LYS A 192 1.86 3.49 14.73
C LYS A 192 2.03 4.24 13.42
N LEU A 193 1.27 3.87 12.37
CA LEU A 193 1.30 4.58 11.08
C LEU A 193 1.00 6.07 11.25
N ASN A 194 -0.01 6.40 12.07
CA ASN A 194 -0.33 7.79 12.42
C ASN A 194 0.84 8.50 13.13
N LEU A 195 1.48 7.87 14.11
CA LEU A 195 2.65 8.43 14.81
C LEU A 195 3.82 8.72 13.87
N MET A 196 3.98 7.89 12.82
CA MET A 196 5.02 8.08 11.79
C MET A 196 4.58 9.01 10.65
N GLN A 197 3.37 9.58 10.74
CA GLN A 197 2.78 10.46 9.72
C GLN A 197 2.57 9.75 8.36
N HIS A 198 2.39 8.44 8.36
CA HIS A 198 2.09 7.63 7.18
C HIS A 198 0.58 7.32 7.12
N ARG A 199 -0.25 8.36 7.16
CA ARG A 199 -1.71 8.22 7.24
C ARG A 199 -2.34 7.71 5.94
N ASP A 200 -1.70 8.00 4.81
CA ASP A 200 -2.01 7.47 3.49
C ASP A 200 -2.05 5.93 3.50
N LEU A 201 -1.09 5.30 4.17
CA LEU A 201 -1.02 3.85 4.30
C LEU A 201 -2.20 3.23 5.04
N ILE A 202 -2.78 3.92 6.02
CA ILE A 202 -3.90 3.39 6.82
C ILE A 202 -5.08 3.03 5.90
N ASN A 203 -5.45 3.93 4.99
CA ASN A 203 -6.55 3.67 4.06
C ASN A 203 -6.19 2.56 3.07
N ILE A 204 -4.95 2.54 2.56
CA ILE A 204 -4.48 1.50 1.64
C ILE A 204 -4.60 0.12 2.30
N TYR A 205 -4.14 -0.04 3.54
CA TYR A 205 -4.26 -1.30 4.27
C TYR A 205 -5.70 -1.69 4.56
N SER A 206 -6.53 -0.73 4.99
CA SER A 206 -7.94 -0.97 5.28
C SER A 206 -8.64 -1.53 4.03
N GLN A 207 -8.47 -0.85 2.91
CA GLN A 207 -9.18 -1.13 1.68
C GLN A 207 -8.69 -2.36 0.91
N ASN A 208 -7.43 -2.76 1.10
CA ASN A 208 -6.81 -3.78 0.25
C ASN A 208 -6.37 -5.03 1.02
N ILE A 209 -6.15 -4.94 2.33
CA ILE A 209 -5.70 -6.08 3.12
C ILE A 209 -6.76 -6.44 4.17
N PHE A 210 -6.95 -5.61 5.20
CA PHE A 210 -7.71 -6.03 6.38
C PHE A 210 -9.22 -6.11 6.14
N PHE A 211 -9.76 -5.23 5.30
CA PHE A 211 -11.20 -5.02 5.15
C PHE A 211 -11.66 -4.94 3.69
N LYS A 212 -10.85 -5.50 2.77
CA LYS A 212 -11.13 -5.50 1.33
C LYS A 212 -12.49 -6.10 0.97
N ASN A 213 -12.94 -7.06 1.76
CA ASN A 213 -14.21 -7.78 1.55
C ASN A 213 -15.36 -7.25 2.42
N THR A 214 -15.16 -6.23 3.26
CA THR A 214 -16.21 -5.70 4.15
C THR A 214 -16.67 -4.30 3.79
N THR A 215 -15.90 -3.57 2.98
CA THR A 215 -16.24 -2.20 2.56
C THR A 215 -17.14 -2.13 1.32
N LEU A 216 -18.04 -1.16 1.32
CA LEU A 216 -18.86 -0.70 0.19
C LEU A 216 -18.32 0.60 -0.45
N CYS A 217 -17.12 1.05 -0.07
CA CYS A 217 -16.52 2.26 -0.61
C CYS A 217 -15.93 2.03 -2.00
N ASN A 218 -16.07 3.03 -2.86
CA ASN A 218 -15.69 2.97 -4.26
C ASN A 218 -14.35 3.69 -4.49
N LYS A 219 -13.27 2.91 -4.56
CA LYS A 219 -11.90 3.40 -4.78
C LYS A 219 -11.79 4.22 -6.07
N ASN A 220 -12.47 3.80 -7.14
CA ASN A 220 -12.47 4.49 -8.43
C ASN A 220 -13.16 5.87 -8.39
N LYS A 221 -13.84 6.19 -7.28
CA LYS A 221 -14.48 7.48 -7.03
C LYS A 221 -13.76 8.29 -5.95
N ASN A 222 -12.48 8.03 -5.69
CA ASN A 222 -11.68 8.75 -4.70
C ASN A 222 -12.25 8.63 -3.26
N GLU A 223 -12.82 7.47 -2.94
CA GLU A 223 -13.40 7.22 -1.61
C GLU A 223 -12.44 6.41 -0.73
N LYS A 224 -12.26 6.88 0.50
CA LYS A 224 -11.50 6.23 1.59
C LYS A 224 -12.48 5.55 2.56
N ASN A 225 -12.09 4.44 3.17
CA ASN A 225 -12.91 3.76 4.18
C ASN A 225 -12.86 4.55 5.49
N ALA A 226 -13.93 5.23 5.88
CA ALA A 226 -13.99 5.89 7.19
C ALA A 226 -14.31 4.89 8.31
N PHE A 227 -15.25 3.98 8.05
CA PHE A 227 -15.71 2.93 8.96
C PHE A 227 -16.44 1.86 8.15
N GLY A 228 -16.50 0.64 8.67
CA GLY A 228 -17.28 -0.44 8.08
C GLY A 228 -17.57 -1.55 9.07
N CYS A 229 -18.63 -2.30 8.83
CA CYS A 229 -18.88 -3.55 9.53
C CYS A 229 -19.91 -4.41 8.80
N GLN A 230 -20.03 -5.67 9.20
CA GLN A 230 -21.11 -6.55 8.77
C GLN A 230 -22.25 -6.53 9.78
N ILE A 231 -23.48 -6.45 9.29
CA ILE A 231 -24.72 -6.61 10.07
C ILE A 231 -25.50 -7.76 9.43
N LYS A 232 -25.57 -8.91 10.11
CA LYS A 232 -26.14 -10.15 9.54
C LYS A 232 -25.48 -10.48 8.20
N ASN A 233 -26.23 -10.46 7.09
CA ASN A 233 -25.77 -10.72 5.72
C ASN A 233 -25.61 -9.42 4.88
N ARG A 234 -25.54 -8.27 5.54
CA ARG A 234 -25.37 -6.96 4.94
C ARG A 234 -24.11 -6.29 5.46
N LYS A 235 -23.62 -5.32 4.72
CA LYS A 235 -22.48 -4.48 5.06
C LYS A 235 -22.99 -3.07 5.30
N LEU A 236 -22.42 -2.41 6.29
CA LEU A 236 -22.54 -0.99 6.54
C LEU A 236 -21.17 -0.38 6.28
N SER A 237 -21.10 0.71 5.52
CA SER A 237 -19.85 1.45 5.33
C SER A 237 -20.08 2.95 5.38
N LEU A 238 -19.14 3.65 6.01
CA LEU A 238 -18.97 5.08 5.89
C LEU A 238 -17.79 5.32 4.95
N CYS A 239 -18.03 6.04 3.86
CA CYS A 239 -17.04 6.27 2.80
C CYS A 239 -16.78 7.77 2.67
N TYR A 240 -15.53 8.17 2.91
CA TYR A 240 -15.13 9.57 2.83
C TYR A 240 -14.54 9.87 1.46
N ASN A 241 -15.13 10.81 0.73
CA ASN A 241 -14.57 11.29 -0.52
C ASN A 241 -13.71 12.53 -0.26
N TYR A 242 -12.41 12.39 -0.46
CA TYR A 242 -11.44 13.44 -0.13
C TYR A 242 -11.40 14.60 -1.13
N VAL A 243 -12.06 14.47 -2.29
CA VAL A 243 -12.12 15.52 -3.31
C VAL A 243 -13.23 16.53 -2.99
N ASN A 244 -14.41 16.04 -2.62
CA ASN A 244 -15.58 16.89 -2.35
C ASN A 244 -15.94 16.98 -0.86
N SER A 245 -15.15 16.33 0.02
CA SER A 245 -15.39 16.28 1.48
C SER A 245 -16.74 15.67 1.88
N ASN A 246 -17.35 14.87 1.01
CA ASN A 246 -18.60 14.17 1.32
C ASN A 246 -18.32 12.89 2.11
N LEU A 247 -19.21 12.62 3.06
CA LEU A 247 -19.31 11.34 3.75
C LEU A 247 -20.56 10.61 3.25
N PHE A 248 -20.35 9.41 2.72
CA PHE A 248 -21.42 8.54 2.25
C PHE A 248 -21.69 7.48 3.30
N TYR A 249 -22.95 7.30 3.66
CA TYR A 249 -23.45 6.13 4.35
C TYR A 249 -23.97 5.15 3.31
N ARG A 250 -23.51 3.90 3.36
CA ARG A 250 -23.99 2.82 2.50
C ARG A 250 -24.38 1.60 3.31
N PHE A 251 -25.52 1.02 2.96
CA PHE A 251 -25.98 -0.25 3.50
C PHE A 251 -26.41 -1.18 2.36
N GLY A 252 -25.98 -2.44 2.40
CA GLY A 252 -26.31 -3.40 1.36
C GLY A 252 -25.37 -4.60 1.28
N THR A 253 -25.12 -5.06 0.07
CA THR A 253 -24.21 -6.16 -0.27
C THR A 253 -23.19 -5.69 -1.30
N GLN A 254 -22.13 -6.47 -1.55
CA GLN A 254 -21.14 -6.12 -2.58
C GLN A 254 -21.77 -5.93 -3.96
N SER A 255 -22.79 -6.72 -4.29
CA SER A 255 -23.49 -6.70 -5.57
C SER A 255 -24.58 -5.62 -5.66
N LYS A 256 -25.06 -5.09 -4.53
CA LYS A 256 -26.20 -4.18 -4.50
C LYS A 256 -26.17 -3.30 -3.26
N ILE A 257 -26.01 -2.00 -3.47
CA ILE A 257 -26.25 -0.97 -2.45
C ILE A 257 -27.77 -0.80 -2.34
N GLU A 258 -28.31 -0.99 -1.13
CA GLU A 258 -29.75 -0.93 -0.84
C GLU A 258 -30.16 0.46 -0.36
N LEU A 259 -29.26 1.14 0.34
CA LEU A 259 -29.43 2.51 0.81
C LEU A 259 -28.10 3.24 0.70
N GLU A 260 -28.15 4.44 0.12
CA GLU A 260 -27.06 5.40 0.09
C GLU A 260 -27.58 6.75 0.59
N LEU A 261 -26.88 7.33 1.56
CA LEU A 261 -27.13 8.69 2.06
C LEU A 261 -25.81 9.46 2.02
N VAL A 262 -25.90 10.77 1.82
CA VAL A 262 -24.72 11.63 1.73
C VAL A 262 -24.89 12.85 2.63
N LYS A 263 -23.78 13.26 3.24
CA LYS A 263 -23.68 14.57 3.88
C LYS A 263 -22.30 15.16 3.64
N VAL A 264 -22.20 16.48 3.71
CA VAL A 264 -20.90 17.16 3.80
C VAL A 264 -20.35 16.96 5.21
N ILE A 265 -19.06 16.65 5.32
CA ILE A 265 -18.42 16.47 6.63
C ILE A 265 -18.25 17.80 7.34
N GLU A 266 -18.57 17.87 8.63
CA GLU A 266 -18.23 19.01 9.49
C GLU A 266 -17.06 18.65 10.42
N ASP A 267 -16.32 19.64 10.93
CA ASP A 267 -15.19 19.37 11.84
C ASP A 267 -15.59 18.59 13.10
N LYS A 268 -16.83 18.76 13.55
CA LYS A 268 -17.40 17.98 14.66
C LYS A 268 -17.53 16.49 14.33
N ASP A 269 -17.76 16.13 13.07
CA ASP A 269 -17.94 14.74 12.65
C ASP A 269 -16.62 13.97 12.61
N LYS A 270 -15.48 14.65 12.39
CA LYS A 270 -14.16 14.01 12.31
C LYS A 270 -13.79 13.29 13.61
N LYS A 271 -14.09 13.94 14.74
CA LYS A 271 -13.77 13.46 16.10
C LYS A 271 -14.90 12.68 16.78
N ASN A 272 -16.08 12.59 16.15
CA ASN A 272 -17.24 12.01 16.80
C ASN A 272 -17.35 10.52 16.50
N SER A 273 -17.60 9.74 17.55
CA SER A 273 -17.89 8.30 17.40
C SER A 273 -19.32 8.04 16.93
N ILE A 274 -20.18 9.07 16.92
CA ILE A 274 -21.58 8.97 16.50
C ILE A 274 -21.81 9.87 15.29
N ILE A 275 -22.27 9.29 14.19
CA ILE A 275 -22.51 10.00 12.93
C ILE A 275 -23.95 9.77 12.47
N SER A 276 -24.68 10.85 12.27
CA SER A 276 -26.08 10.80 11.83
C SER A 276 -26.23 11.20 10.36
N PHE A 277 -27.12 10.51 9.66
CA PHE A 277 -27.57 10.81 8.30
C PHE A 277 -29.09 10.90 8.30
N ALA A 278 -29.64 11.98 7.74
CA ALA A 278 -31.08 12.19 7.66
C ALA A 278 -31.62 11.81 6.28
N ASN A 279 -32.79 11.19 6.26
CA ASN A 279 -33.60 10.98 5.05
C ASN A 279 -35.07 11.25 5.39
N LYS A 280 -35.57 12.42 4.97
CA LYS A 280 -36.90 12.92 5.35
C LYS A 280 -37.05 12.98 6.88
N ASP A 281 -37.96 12.19 7.45
CA ASP A 281 -38.27 12.11 8.87
C ASP A 281 -37.51 10.99 9.61
N ILE A 282 -36.59 10.30 8.91
CA ILE A 282 -35.83 9.17 9.44
C ILE A 282 -34.35 9.57 9.61
N ASP A 283 -33.81 9.32 10.79
CA ASP A 283 -32.39 9.48 11.12
C ASP A 283 -31.70 8.13 11.24
N TYR A 284 -30.55 8.01 10.57
CA TYR A 284 -29.66 6.86 10.58
C TYR A 284 -28.43 7.23 11.39
N VAL A 285 -28.38 6.77 12.63
CA VAL A 285 -27.34 7.12 13.60
C VAL A 285 -26.37 5.95 13.73
N VAL A 286 -25.19 6.10 13.12
CA VAL A 286 -24.10 5.13 13.18
C VAL A 286 -23.27 5.38 14.43
N ASP A 287 -23.15 4.37 15.29
CA ASP A 287 -22.25 4.36 16.44
C ASP A 287 -21.00 3.57 16.05
N THR A 288 -19.84 4.18 16.19
CA THR A 288 -18.52 3.60 15.87
C THR A 288 -17.69 3.40 17.12
N LYS A 289 -18.26 3.63 18.31
CA LYS A 289 -17.54 3.46 19.58
C LYS A 289 -17.26 1.98 19.84
N PRO A 290 -16.03 1.63 20.26
CA PRO A 290 -15.67 0.28 20.67
C PRO A 290 -16.71 -0.38 21.59
N GLY A 291 -17.24 -1.53 21.18
CA GLY A 291 -18.22 -2.34 21.91
C GLY A 291 -19.69 -1.88 21.77
N LYS A 292 -19.98 -0.88 20.93
CA LYS A 292 -21.35 -0.39 20.65
C LYS A 292 -21.64 -0.25 19.15
N GLU A 293 -20.73 -0.75 18.33
CA GLU A 293 -20.70 -0.49 16.90
C GLU A 293 -21.97 -0.99 16.23
N GLY A 294 -22.60 -0.13 15.44
CA GLY A 294 -23.86 -0.46 14.81
C GLY A 294 -24.62 0.76 14.33
N ILE A 295 -25.92 0.56 14.13
CA ILE A 295 -26.81 1.60 13.62
C ILE A 295 -28.13 1.61 14.38
N LYS A 296 -28.56 2.81 14.74
CA LYS A 296 -29.88 3.11 15.26
C LYS A 296 -30.66 3.88 14.20
N ILE A 297 -31.83 3.37 13.84
CA ILE A 297 -32.74 4.05 12.92
C ILE A 297 -33.84 4.66 13.77
N LYS A 298 -34.01 5.98 13.67
CA LYS A 298 -34.98 6.75 14.45
C LYS A 298 -35.93 7.47 13.52
N ARG A 299 -37.14 7.71 13.98
CA ARG A 299 -38.06 8.70 13.40
C ARG A 299 -38.40 9.68 14.51
N LYS A 300 -37.95 10.92 14.37
CA LYS A 300 -37.92 11.89 15.48
C LYS A 300 -37.18 11.27 16.68
N GLU A 301 -37.77 11.28 17.88
CA GLU A 301 -37.17 10.71 19.09
C GLU A 301 -37.47 9.21 19.29
N ILE A 302 -38.29 8.59 18.42
CA ILE A 302 -38.67 7.18 18.55
C ILE A 302 -37.66 6.30 17.81
N GLN A 303 -37.04 5.37 18.54
CA GLN A 303 -36.17 4.35 17.93
C GLN A 303 -37.02 3.30 17.22
N LEU A 304 -36.84 3.16 15.92
CA LEU A 304 -37.51 2.14 15.10
C LEU A 304 -36.73 0.84 15.09
N TYR A 305 -35.42 0.92 14.87
CA TYR A 305 -34.53 -0.24 14.79
C TYR A 305 -33.19 0.03 15.46
N ASN A 306 -32.57 -1.04 15.95
CA ASN A 306 -31.21 -1.04 16.46
C ASN A 306 -30.51 -2.32 16.00
N PHE A 307 -29.45 -2.15 15.21
CA PHE A 307 -28.65 -3.25 14.71
C PHE A 307 -27.22 -3.10 15.21
N GLN A 308 -26.64 -4.21 15.65
CA GLN A 308 -25.24 -4.27 16.08
C GLN A 308 -24.38 -4.91 14.98
N CYS A 309 -23.14 -4.44 14.88
CA CYS A 309 -22.14 -5.03 14.01
C CYS A 309 -21.70 -6.41 14.51
N ASN A 310 -21.32 -7.29 13.60
CA ASN A 310 -20.62 -8.53 13.92
C ASN A 310 -19.22 -8.17 14.44
N PRO A 311 -18.84 -8.52 15.69
CA PRO A 311 -17.62 -8.00 16.32
C PRO A 311 -16.33 -8.25 15.52
N SER A 312 -16.21 -9.38 14.84
CA SER A 312 -15.03 -9.75 14.03
C SER A 312 -14.89 -8.98 12.72
N THR A 313 -15.88 -8.15 12.37
CA THR A 313 -15.95 -7.44 11.07
C THR A 313 -15.85 -5.93 11.22
N VAL A 314 -15.73 -5.44 12.44
CA VAL A 314 -15.71 -4.00 12.72
C VAL A 314 -14.37 -3.41 12.27
N GLU A 315 -14.45 -2.51 11.30
CA GLU A 315 -13.34 -1.63 10.92
C GLU A 315 -13.22 -0.52 11.97
N PRO A 316 -12.00 -0.13 12.36
CA PRO A 316 -11.84 1.01 13.24
C PRO A 316 -12.20 2.31 12.51
N MET A 317 -12.72 3.26 13.27
CA MET A 317 -13.04 4.59 12.76
C MET A 317 -11.77 5.38 12.47
N ILE A 318 -11.60 5.86 11.23
CA ILE A 318 -10.37 6.52 10.79
C ILE A 318 -10.56 7.89 10.12
N LEU A 319 -11.72 8.56 10.29
CA LEU A 319 -11.94 9.92 9.75
C LEU A 319 -10.85 10.92 10.17
N ASP A 320 -10.38 10.87 11.41
CA ASP A 320 -9.31 11.74 11.91
C ASP A 320 -7.97 11.52 11.20
N SER A 321 -7.76 10.32 10.61
CA SER A 321 -6.54 10.03 9.86
C SER A 321 -6.48 10.71 8.50
N PHE A 322 -7.59 11.27 8.01
CA PHE A 322 -7.65 11.88 6.67
C PHE A 322 -7.26 13.36 6.60
N ASN A 323 -6.99 14.02 7.74
CA ASN A 323 -6.64 15.45 7.79
C ASN A 323 -5.14 15.70 7.91
#